data_AF-A0AA41R5R2-F1
#
_entry.id   AF-A0AA41R5R2-F1
#
_cell.length_a   1.000
_cell.length_b   1.000
_cell.length_c   1.000
_cell.angle_alpha   90.00
_cell.angle_beta   90.00
_cell.angle_gamma   90.00
#
_symmetry.space_group_name_H-M   'P 1'
#
loop_
_entity.id
_entity.type
_entity.pdbx_description
1 polymer ?
#
loop_
_entity_poly.entity_id
_entity_poly.type
_entity_poly.pdbx_seq_one_letter_code
_entity_poly.pdbx_strand_id
1 'polypeptide(L)'
;MSQLIACKCPEGIVLGADGKAVDVNGNGNLIETRLDRLHQLTDYAAIMNGGAVAGEAMCQALKRFVHDENLLYVDDIHQAALPFLATEYERFMRKTCQVHPIDPIHQVTFILGGYTRNDPQNPFRLYLLWTKRKQPLLDSDEIGTSFSVPRIIKLEHQLHRMAQQKGGLDGIMTTVRREMECLAEVDEEVSEPLAFAYVTREGFKQL
;
A
#
# COMPACT_ATOMS: atom_id res chain seq x y z
N MET A 1 4.96 13.21 3.87
CA MET A 1 4.50 12.20 2.90
C MET A 1 4.78 10.82 3.47
N SER A 2 4.30 9.74 2.85
CA SER A 2 4.47 8.35 3.34
C SER A 2 5.37 7.57 2.39
N GLN A 3 6.20 6.66 2.89
CA GLN A 3 7.03 5.76 2.10
C GLN A 3 6.43 4.34 2.07
N LEU A 4 6.08 3.86 0.88
CA LEU A 4 5.67 2.49 0.61
C LEU A 4 6.69 1.82 -0.30
N ILE A 5 6.96 0.54 -0.07
CA ILE A 5 7.84 -0.29 -0.90
C ILE A 5 7.20 -1.67 -1.05
N ALA A 6 7.04 -2.12 -2.29
CA ALA A 6 6.56 -3.46 -2.59
C ALA A 6 7.48 -4.13 -3.61
N CYS A 7 7.72 -5.43 -3.43
CA CYS A 7 8.47 -6.25 -4.37
C CYS A 7 7.87 -7.65 -4.43
N LYS A 8 7.63 -8.18 -5.63
CA LYS A 8 7.25 -9.58 -5.86
C LYS A 8 8.42 -10.36 -6.46
N CYS A 9 8.57 -11.59 -5.99
CA CYS A 9 9.48 -12.59 -6.52
C CYS A 9 8.74 -13.94 -6.65
N PRO A 10 9.36 -14.98 -7.25
CA PRO A 10 8.71 -16.29 -7.39
C PRO A 10 8.35 -16.99 -6.07
N GLU A 11 8.99 -16.59 -4.96
CA GLU A 11 8.77 -17.15 -3.61
C GLU A 11 7.66 -16.44 -2.84
N GLY A 12 7.41 -15.16 -3.13
CA GLY A 12 6.44 -14.35 -2.41
C GLY A 12 6.47 -12.87 -2.75
N ILE A 13 5.76 -12.10 -1.94
CA ILE A 13 5.72 -10.64 -1.98
C ILE A 13 6.30 -10.11 -0.68
N VAL A 14 7.13 -9.07 -0.79
CA VAL A 14 7.65 -8.28 0.32
C VAL A 14 6.98 -6.91 0.30
N LEU A 15 6.49 -6.48 1.45
CA LEU A 15 5.80 -5.21 1.67
C LEU A 15 6.49 -4.46 2.81
N GLY A 16 6.70 -3.16 2.64
CA GLY A 16 7.25 -2.25 3.64
C GLY A 16 6.54 -0.91 3.59
N ALA A 17 6.14 -0.40 4.74
CA ALA A 17 5.48 0.90 4.86
C ALA A 17 5.97 1.65 6.10
N ASP A 18 6.02 2.97 6.03
CA ASP A 18 6.21 3.83 7.19
C ASP A 18 4.89 3.99 7.98
N GLY A 19 4.95 4.66 9.13
CA GLY A 19 3.79 4.81 10.01
C GLY A 19 3.42 6.26 10.30
N LYS A 20 4.09 7.23 9.67
CA LYS A 20 3.90 8.65 9.96
C LYS A 20 2.91 9.29 9.01
N ALA A 21 2.00 10.09 9.53
CA ALA A 21 1.20 11.03 8.77
C ALA A 21 1.30 12.41 9.39
N VAL A 22 1.36 13.44 8.55
CA VAL A 22 1.34 14.84 8.95
C VAL A 22 0.13 15.48 8.31
N ASP A 23 -0.69 16.13 9.13
CA ASP A 23 -1.88 16.87 8.69
C ASP A 23 -1.88 18.28 9.29
N VAL A 24 -2.67 19.18 8.72
CA VAL A 24 -2.83 20.56 9.22
C VAL A 24 -4.17 20.67 9.92
N ASN A 25 -4.17 21.02 11.20
CA ASN A 25 -5.41 21.21 11.93
C ASN A 25 -6.11 22.54 11.59
N GLY A 26 -7.34 22.72 12.06
CA GLY A 26 -8.13 23.94 11.82
C GLY A 26 -7.51 25.24 12.32
N ASN A 27 -6.45 25.17 13.14
CA ASN A 27 -5.68 26.33 13.62
C ASN A 27 -4.41 26.59 12.79
N GLY A 28 -4.14 25.79 11.74
CA GLY A 28 -2.95 25.89 10.90
C GLY A 28 -1.71 25.20 11.48
N ASN A 29 -1.82 24.46 12.58
CA ASN A 29 -0.70 23.73 13.17
C ASN A 29 -0.56 22.34 12.55
N LEU A 30 0.69 21.91 12.35
CA LEU A 30 1.00 20.54 11.98
C LEU A 30 0.67 19.59 13.13
N ILE A 31 -0.13 18.56 12.85
CA ILE A 31 -0.37 17.43 13.74
C ILE A 31 0.29 16.20 13.12
N GLU A 32 1.16 15.57 13.90
CA GLU A 32 1.71 14.26 13.56
C GLU A 32 0.82 13.16 14.13
N THR A 33 0.46 12.18 13.30
CA THR A 33 -0.32 11.01 13.69
C THR A 33 0.42 9.75 13.29
N ARG A 34 0.42 8.75 14.17
CA ARG A 34 0.90 7.40 13.86
C ARG A 34 -0.27 6.58 13.32
N LEU A 35 -0.09 5.99 12.15
CA LEU A 35 -1.09 5.19 11.45
C LEU A 35 -0.53 3.82 11.15
N ASP A 36 -1.38 2.81 11.15
CA ASP A 36 -1.04 1.55 10.50
C ASP A 36 -1.27 1.73 8.99
N ARG A 37 -0.22 1.50 8.20
CA ARG A 37 -0.27 1.62 6.73
C ARG A 37 -0.27 0.28 6.03
N LEU A 38 -0.22 -0.84 6.77
CA LEU A 38 -0.06 -2.18 6.23
C LEU A 38 -1.11 -3.10 6.83
N HIS A 39 -2.11 -3.47 6.03
CA HIS A 39 -3.24 -4.24 6.53
C HIS A 39 -3.36 -5.57 5.81
N GLN A 40 -3.41 -6.65 6.59
CA GLN A 40 -3.83 -7.95 6.11
C GLN A 40 -5.32 -7.92 5.75
N LEU A 41 -5.65 -8.22 4.49
CA LEU A 41 -7.04 -8.37 4.01
C LEU A 41 -7.53 -9.80 4.21
N THR A 42 -6.71 -10.77 3.81
CA THR A 42 -6.97 -12.22 3.91
C THR A 42 -5.69 -12.94 4.30
N ASP A 43 -5.75 -14.26 4.43
CA ASP A 43 -4.53 -15.08 4.59
C ASP A 43 -3.60 -14.99 3.38
N TYR A 44 -4.07 -14.49 2.24
CA TYR A 44 -3.33 -14.50 0.97
C TYR A 44 -3.19 -13.13 0.32
N ALA A 45 -3.69 -12.06 0.96
CA ALA A 45 -3.68 -10.72 0.41
C ALA A 45 -3.53 -9.65 1.50
N ALA A 46 -2.81 -8.59 1.15
CA ALA A 46 -2.60 -7.43 2.00
C ALA A 46 -2.65 -6.14 1.16
N ILE A 47 -2.98 -5.04 1.82
CA ILE A 47 -3.03 -3.71 1.21
C ILE A 47 -2.17 -2.75 2.03
N MET A 48 -1.46 -1.87 1.34
CA MET A 48 -0.81 -0.71 1.94
C MET A 48 -1.46 0.59 1.48
N ASN A 49 -1.50 1.61 2.34
CA ASN A 49 -1.99 2.94 1.98
C ASN A 49 -0.95 4.03 2.22
N GLY A 50 -0.85 4.93 1.25
CA GLY A 50 0.02 6.10 1.25
C GLY A 50 -0.78 7.37 0.97
N GLY A 51 -0.19 8.50 1.36
CA GLY A 51 -0.84 9.81 1.29
C GLY A 51 -1.70 10.10 2.52
N ALA A 52 -2.92 10.57 2.29
CA ALA A 52 -3.79 11.10 3.33
C ALA A 52 -4.16 10.10 4.45
N VAL A 53 -4.42 10.63 5.65
CA VAL A 53 -4.86 9.86 6.85
C VAL A 53 -6.11 9.02 6.55
N ALA A 54 -6.98 9.51 5.68
CA ALA A 54 -8.18 8.81 5.24
C ALA A 54 -7.93 7.40 4.68
N GLY A 55 -6.74 7.14 4.13
CA GLY A 55 -6.38 5.86 3.53
C GLY A 55 -6.48 4.68 4.51
N GLU A 56 -6.15 4.87 5.79
CA GLU A 56 -6.23 3.81 6.80
C GLU A 56 -7.69 3.38 7.02
N ALA A 57 -8.59 4.35 7.17
CA ALA A 57 -10.02 4.08 7.35
C ALA A 57 -10.61 3.34 6.13
N MET A 58 -10.16 3.70 4.93
CA MET A 58 -10.57 3.02 3.69
C MET A 58 -10.05 1.57 3.63
N CYS A 59 -8.82 1.31 4.05
CA CYS A 59 -8.28 -0.05 4.12
C CYS A 59 -9.01 -0.92 5.15
N GLN A 60 -9.35 -0.37 6.31
CA GLN A 60 -10.14 -1.06 7.33
C GLN A 60 -11.57 -1.38 6.83
N ALA A 61 -12.19 -0.44 6.11
CA ALA A 61 -13.49 -0.68 5.49
C ALA A 61 -13.40 -1.78 4.42
N LEU A 62 -12.36 -1.75 3.57
CA LEU A 62 -12.14 -2.77 2.56
C LEU A 62 -11.89 -4.15 3.18
N LYS A 63 -11.14 -4.23 4.28
CA LYS A 63 -10.91 -5.47 5.02
C LYS A 63 -12.21 -6.13 5.47
N ARG A 64 -13.15 -5.34 6.00
CA ARG A 64 -14.48 -5.84 6.41
C ARG A 64 -15.28 -6.32 5.21
N PHE A 65 -15.32 -5.52 4.15
CA PHE A 65 -16.00 -5.88 2.92
C PHE A 65 -15.47 -7.18 2.30
N VAL A 66 -14.14 -7.33 2.23
CA VAL A 66 -13.49 -8.56 1.73
C VAL A 66 -13.87 -9.78 2.57
N HIS A 67 -13.97 -9.62 3.90
CA HIS A 67 -14.41 -10.67 4.80
C HIS A 67 -15.89 -11.03 4.59
N ASP A 68 -16.75 -10.03 4.50
CA ASP A 68 -18.21 -10.20 4.34
C ASP A 68 -18.56 -10.86 2.99
N GLU A 69 -17.86 -10.49 1.92
CA GLU A 69 -18.01 -11.07 0.58
C GLU A 69 -17.21 -12.38 0.39
N ASN A 70 -16.48 -12.82 1.42
CA ASN A 70 -15.66 -14.03 1.41
C ASN A 70 -14.67 -14.11 0.24
N LEU A 71 -14.06 -12.97 -0.11
CA LEU A 71 -13.04 -12.89 -1.16
C LEU A 71 -11.70 -13.34 -0.58
N LEU A 72 -11.04 -14.30 -1.22
CA LEU A 72 -9.80 -14.90 -0.71
C LEU A 72 -8.56 -14.48 -1.48
N TYR A 73 -8.65 -14.44 -2.83
CA TYR A 73 -7.52 -14.21 -3.72
C TYR A 73 -7.43 -12.76 -4.18
N VAL A 74 -6.21 -12.35 -4.52
CA VAL A 74 -5.91 -10.97 -4.88
C VAL A 74 -6.67 -10.48 -6.12
N ASP A 75 -6.95 -11.34 -7.10
CA ASP A 75 -7.64 -10.94 -8.33
C ASP A 75 -9.10 -10.56 -8.05
N ASP A 76 -9.79 -11.37 -7.25
CA ASP A 76 -11.19 -11.12 -6.86
C ASP A 76 -11.28 -9.87 -5.99
N ILE A 77 -10.33 -9.72 -5.06
CA ILE A 77 -10.20 -8.54 -4.20
C ILE A 77 -9.92 -7.29 -5.05
N HIS A 78 -9.03 -7.36 -6.05
CA HIS A 78 -8.69 -6.22 -6.91
C HIS A 78 -9.91 -5.73 -7.69
N GLN A 79 -10.68 -6.65 -8.29
CA GLN A 79 -11.90 -6.32 -9.03
C GLN A 79 -12.95 -5.63 -8.16
N ALA A 80 -13.11 -6.09 -6.91
CA ALA A 80 -14.09 -5.52 -5.99
C ALA A 80 -13.59 -4.26 -5.26
N ALA A 81 -12.27 -4.15 -5.03
CA ALA A 81 -11.66 -3.04 -4.30
C ALA A 81 -11.78 -1.71 -5.05
N LEU A 82 -11.65 -1.71 -6.38
CA LEU A 82 -11.73 -0.48 -7.18
C LEU A 82 -13.05 0.29 -6.99
N PRO A 83 -14.24 -0.29 -7.27
CA PRO A 83 -15.50 0.40 -7.08
C PRO A 83 -15.79 0.69 -5.60
N PHE A 84 -15.36 -0.20 -4.69
CA PHE A 84 -15.55 -0.02 -3.26
C PHE A 84 -14.77 1.19 -2.73
N LEU A 85 -13.46 1.27 -3.01
CA LEU A 85 -12.60 2.37 -2.58
C LEU A 85 -13.00 3.69 -3.25
N ALA A 86 -13.49 3.67 -4.49
CA ALA A 86 -14.04 4.87 -5.13
C ALA A 86 -15.26 5.42 -4.38
N THR A 87 -16.16 4.53 -3.94
CA THR A 87 -17.35 4.90 -3.16
C THR A 87 -16.96 5.46 -1.79
N GLU A 88 -16.02 4.81 -1.09
CA GLU A 88 -15.53 5.30 0.22
C GLU A 88 -14.77 6.62 0.09
N TYR A 89 -14.00 6.80 -0.98
CA TYR A 89 -13.33 8.07 -1.27
C TYR A 89 -14.33 9.20 -1.53
N GLU A 90 -15.38 8.95 -2.33
CA GLU A 90 -16.46 9.92 -2.52
C GLU A 90 -17.15 10.28 -1.20
N ARG A 91 -17.41 9.29 -0.35
CA ARG A 91 -18.05 9.50 0.95
C ARG A 91 -17.17 10.34 1.87
N PHE A 92 -15.87 10.08 1.88
CA PHE A 92 -14.90 10.88 2.61
C PHE A 92 -14.87 12.31 2.09
N MET A 93 -14.76 12.50 0.78
CA MET A 93 -14.79 13.83 0.14
C MET A 93 -16.05 14.61 0.51
N ARG A 94 -17.24 14.00 0.43
CA ARG A 94 -18.51 14.67 0.79
C ARG A 94 -18.55 15.12 2.25
N LYS A 95 -18.00 14.33 3.18
CA LYS A 95 -17.95 14.70 4.61
C LYS A 95 -16.95 15.82 4.87
N THR A 96 -15.77 15.76 4.28
CA THR A 96 -14.73 16.78 4.45
C THR A 96 -15.14 18.12 3.81
N CYS A 97 -15.83 18.08 2.66
CA CYS A 97 -16.42 19.27 2.01
C CYS A 97 -17.41 20.04 2.88
N GLN A 98 -18.07 19.40 3.85
CA GLN A 98 -19.04 20.08 4.72
C GLN A 98 -18.35 20.96 5.76
N VAL A 99 -17.06 20.74 6.02
CA VAL A 99 -16.31 21.39 7.11
C VAL A 99 -15.20 22.29 6.58
N HIS A 100 -14.51 21.89 5.50
CA HIS A 100 -13.40 22.65 4.90
C HIS A 100 -13.43 22.56 3.36
N PRO A 101 -12.94 23.58 2.63
CA PRO A 101 -12.72 23.46 1.19
C PRO A 101 -11.77 22.29 0.90
N ILE A 102 -12.08 21.48 -0.12
CA ILE A 102 -11.27 20.31 -0.49
C ILE A 102 -9.86 20.80 -0.83
N ASP A 103 -8.87 20.26 -0.13
CA ASP A 103 -7.48 20.43 -0.55
C ASP A 103 -7.29 19.73 -1.90
N PRO A 104 -6.91 20.44 -2.98
CA PRO A 104 -6.69 19.85 -4.31
C PRO A 104 -5.59 18.77 -4.33
N ILE A 105 -4.87 18.55 -3.23
CA ILE A 105 -3.76 17.60 -3.08
C ILE A 105 -4.14 16.37 -2.23
N HIS A 106 -5.43 16.12 -1.97
CA HIS A 106 -5.87 14.90 -1.29
C HIS A 106 -5.69 13.64 -2.17
N GLN A 107 -4.45 13.20 -2.37
CA GLN A 107 -4.11 12.00 -3.11
C GLN A 107 -3.94 10.83 -2.16
N VAL A 108 -4.64 9.75 -2.47
CA VAL A 108 -4.48 8.48 -1.77
C VAL A 108 -3.96 7.46 -2.76
N THR A 109 -2.93 6.74 -2.34
CA THR A 109 -2.30 5.68 -3.12
C THR A 109 -2.39 4.40 -2.33
N PHE A 110 -2.75 3.30 -2.98
CA PHE A 110 -2.78 1.99 -2.38
C PHE A 110 -1.90 1.02 -3.16
N ILE A 111 -1.26 0.11 -2.45
CA ILE A 111 -0.59 -1.04 -3.07
C ILE A 111 -1.27 -2.30 -2.54
N LEU A 112 -1.95 -3.01 -3.42
CA LEU A 112 -2.58 -4.29 -3.13
C LEU A 112 -1.65 -5.41 -3.59
N GLY A 113 -1.32 -6.34 -2.71
CA GLY A 113 -0.48 -7.49 -3.02
C GLY A 113 -1.08 -8.78 -2.51
N GLY A 114 -0.97 -9.84 -3.30
CA GLY A 114 -1.41 -11.14 -2.84
C GLY A 114 -1.17 -12.29 -3.81
N TYR A 115 -1.69 -13.44 -3.42
CA TYR A 115 -1.61 -14.68 -4.18
C TYR A 115 -2.88 -14.88 -5.03
N THR A 116 -2.68 -15.34 -6.27
CA THR A 116 -3.73 -15.76 -7.21
C THR A 116 -3.60 -17.24 -7.54
N ARG A 117 -4.75 -17.89 -7.77
CA ARG A 117 -4.83 -19.25 -8.32
C ARG A 117 -4.94 -19.30 -9.83
N ASN A 118 -5.25 -18.17 -10.47
CA ASN A 118 -5.55 -18.11 -11.90
C ASN A 118 -4.30 -18.26 -12.77
N ASP A 119 -3.13 -17.88 -12.26
CA ASP A 119 -1.83 -18.04 -12.92
C ASP A 119 -0.84 -18.82 -12.04
N PRO A 120 -0.74 -20.14 -12.21
CA PRO A 120 0.21 -20.96 -11.45
C PRO A 120 1.68 -20.68 -11.76
N GLN A 121 2.00 -20.07 -12.91
CA GLN A 121 3.38 -19.73 -13.28
C GLN A 121 3.82 -18.46 -12.57
N ASN A 122 2.92 -17.48 -12.43
CA ASN A 122 3.14 -16.24 -11.70
C ASN A 122 2.05 -16.03 -10.65
N PRO A 123 2.10 -16.77 -9.54
CA PRO A 123 1.02 -16.77 -8.56
C PRO A 123 0.96 -15.50 -7.71
N PHE A 124 1.95 -14.62 -7.76
CA PHE A 124 1.99 -13.40 -6.96
C PHE A 124 1.70 -12.17 -7.83
N ARG A 125 0.69 -11.40 -7.43
CA ARG A 125 0.27 -10.17 -8.11
C ARG A 125 0.42 -8.97 -7.19
N LEU A 126 0.75 -7.85 -7.80
CA LEU A 126 0.84 -6.55 -7.15
C LEU A 126 0.08 -5.56 -8.02
N TYR A 127 -0.77 -4.75 -7.40
CA TYR A 127 -1.56 -3.72 -8.06
C TYR A 127 -1.34 -2.39 -7.35
N LEU A 128 -1.10 -1.34 -8.13
CA LEU A 128 -1.13 0.04 -7.66
C LEU A 128 -2.54 0.58 -7.89
N LEU A 129 -3.16 1.17 -6.88
CA LEU A 129 -4.41 1.92 -7.02
C LEU A 129 -4.19 3.36 -6.60
N TRP A 130 -4.73 4.33 -7.33
CA TRP A 130 -4.54 5.74 -6.99
C TRP A 130 -5.69 6.62 -7.45
N THR A 131 -5.90 7.73 -6.75
CA THR A 131 -6.92 8.73 -7.10
C THR A 131 -6.48 9.59 -8.30
N LYS A 132 -7.34 9.74 -9.32
CA LYS A 132 -7.07 10.67 -10.43
C LYS A 132 -7.25 12.13 -10.01
N ARG A 133 -6.37 13.01 -10.48
CA ARG A 133 -6.38 14.47 -10.14
C ARG A 133 -7.67 15.23 -10.46
N LYS A 134 -8.55 14.72 -11.33
CA LYS A 134 -9.70 15.48 -11.84
C LYS A 134 -11.08 14.88 -11.54
N GLN A 135 -11.15 13.67 -10.97
CA GLN A 135 -12.40 12.97 -10.70
C GLN A 135 -12.23 12.06 -9.48
N PRO A 136 -13.29 11.78 -8.71
CA PRO A 136 -13.27 10.83 -7.59
C PRO A 136 -13.23 9.37 -8.10
N LEU A 137 -12.47 9.13 -9.16
CA LEU A 137 -12.22 7.81 -9.72
C LEU A 137 -10.85 7.35 -9.25
N LEU A 138 -10.78 6.11 -8.80
CA LEU A 138 -9.52 5.41 -8.67
C LEU A 138 -9.16 4.78 -10.01
N ASP A 139 -7.89 4.82 -10.34
CA ASP A 139 -7.32 3.97 -11.38
C ASP A 139 -6.55 2.82 -10.73
N SER A 140 -6.24 1.80 -11.52
CA SER A 140 -5.27 0.79 -11.12
C SER A 140 -4.37 0.34 -12.25
N ASP A 141 -3.17 -0.08 -11.88
CA ASP A 141 -2.22 -0.71 -12.80
C ASP A 141 -1.52 -1.89 -12.11
N GLU A 142 -1.13 -2.90 -12.89
CA GLU A 142 -0.38 -4.03 -12.37
C GLU A 142 1.11 -3.67 -12.23
N ILE A 143 1.66 -3.88 -11.05
CA ILE A 143 3.09 -3.69 -10.79
C ILE A 143 3.85 -4.93 -11.28
N GLY A 144 4.80 -4.69 -12.18
CA GLY A 144 5.58 -5.76 -12.82
C GLY A 144 6.51 -6.54 -11.88
N THR A 145 7.25 -5.87 -10.99
CA THR A 145 8.14 -6.57 -10.03
C THR A 145 8.28 -5.80 -8.73
N SER A 146 8.69 -4.55 -8.81
CA SER A 146 8.91 -3.69 -7.65
C SER A 146 8.32 -2.32 -7.89
N PHE A 147 7.86 -1.68 -6.82
CA PHE A 147 7.35 -0.32 -6.87
C PHE A 147 7.54 0.36 -5.52
N SER A 148 7.77 1.67 -5.55
CA SER A 148 7.91 2.49 -4.36
C SER A 148 7.10 3.78 -4.48
N VAL A 149 6.58 4.28 -3.36
CA VAL A 149 5.81 5.53 -3.30
C VAL A 149 6.33 6.35 -2.13
N PRO A 150 6.94 7.54 -2.35
CA PRO A 150 7.43 8.08 -3.62
C PRO A 150 8.40 7.14 -4.36
N ARG A 151 8.55 7.33 -5.68
CA ARG A 151 9.35 6.44 -6.53
C ARG A 151 10.85 6.63 -6.33
N ILE A 152 11.52 5.55 -5.98
CA ILE A 152 12.98 5.44 -5.83
C ILE A 152 13.50 4.48 -6.89
N ILE A 153 13.79 5.01 -8.09
CA ILE A 153 14.18 4.20 -9.27
C ILE A 153 15.40 3.32 -9.01
N LYS A 154 16.37 3.81 -8.24
CA LYS A 154 17.57 3.05 -7.86
C LYS A 154 17.21 1.79 -7.08
N LEU A 155 16.29 1.91 -6.13
CA LEU A 155 15.81 0.80 -5.32
C LEU A 155 14.97 -0.15 -6.14
N GLU A 156 14.02 0.36 -6.94
CA GLU A 156 13.20 -0.45 -7.83
C GLU A 156 14.06 -1.34 -8.74
N HIS A 157 15.12 -0.77 -9.33
CA HIS A 157 16.06 -1.49 -10.19
C HIS A 157 16.87 -2.55 -9.42
N GLN A 158 17.34 -2.25 -8.21
CA GLN A 158 18.05 -3.20 -7.36
C GLN A 158 17.15 -4.39 -6.98
N LEU A 159 15.92 -4.12 -6.52
CA LEU A 159 14.94 -5.15 -6.15
C LEU A 159 14.55 -6.00 -7.35
N HIS A 160 14.38 -5.39 -8.53
CA HIS A 160 14.08 -6.12 -9.77
C HIS A 160 15.21 -7.10 -10.13
N ARG A 161 16.48 -6.67 -10.04
CA ARG A 161 17.63 -7.55 -10.27
C ARG A 161 17.69 -8.70 -9.26
N MET A 162 17.42 -8.44 -7.99
CA MET A 162 17.37 -9.48 -6.95
C MET A 162 16.26 -10.49 -7.21
N ALA A 163 15.06 -10.02 -7.55
CA ALA A 163 13.92 -10.88 -7.88
C ALA A 163 14.21 -11.78 -9.10
N GLN A 164 14.89 -11.26 -10.13
CA GLN A 164 15.30 -12.04 -11.30
C GLN A 164 16.38 -13.08 -10.98
N GLN A 165 17.31 -12.75 -10.09
CA GLN A 165 18.41 -13.65 -9.69
C GLN A 165 17.98 -14.73 -8.69
N LYS A 166 16.67 -14.88 -8.42
CA LYS A 166 16.14 -15.69 -7.31
C LYS A 166 16.83 -15.34 -5.99
N GLY A 167 17.10 -14.05 -5.77
CA GLY A 167 17.46 -13.55 -4.46
C GLY A 167 16.32 -13.91 -3.52
N GLY A 168 16.58 -14.81 -2.58
CA GLY A 168 15.56 -15.35 -1.69
C GLY A 168 14.78 -14.24 -0.99
N LEU A 169 13.54 -14.54 -0.61
CA LEU A 169 12.61 -13.61 0.03
C LEU A 169 13.28 -12.78 1.16
N ASP A 170 14.10 -13.42 1.99
CA ASP A 170 14.81 -12.79 3.10
C ASP A 170 15.84 -11.74 2.66
N GLY A 171 16.51 -11.95 1.53
CA GLY A 171 17.48 -11.00 0.98
C GLY A 171 16.81 -9.74 0.46
N ILE A 172 15.65 -9.90 -0.20
CA ILE A 172 14.81 -8.79 -0.64
C ILE A 172 14.30 -8.02 0.58
N MET A 173 13.78 -8.72 1.60
CA MET A 173 13.30 -8.12 2.84
C MET A 173 14.39 -7.32 3.55
N THR A 174 15.60 -7.87 3.67
CA THR A 174 16.75 -7.19 4.30
C THR A 174 17.07 -5.89 3.57
N THR A 175 17.01 -5.91 2.23
CA THR A 175 17.23 -4.70 1.42
C THR A 175 16.13 -3.68 1.66
N VAL A 176 14.85 -4.08 1.62
CA VAL A 176 13.72 -3.18 1.87
C VAL A 176 13.79 -2.55 3.26
N ARG A 177 14.08 -3.34 4.29
CA ARG A 177 14.25 -2.86 5.67
C ARG A 177 15.35 -1.83 5.78
N ARG A 178 16.55 -2.14 5.27
CA ARG A 178 17.70 -1.23 5.33
C ARG A 178 17.42 0.11 4.65
N GLU A 179 16.72 0.09 3.52
CA GLU A 179 16.40 1.33 2.80
C GLU A 179 15.30 2.13 3.52
N MET A 180 14.31 1.47 4.12
CA MET A 180 13.32 2.16 4.98
C MET A 180 13.97 2.80 6.21
N GLU A 181 14.91 2.10 6.87
CA GLU A 181 15.66 2.61 8.02
C GLU A 181 16.54 3.81 7.61
N CYS A 182 17.27 3.69 6.49
CA CYS A 182 18.06 4.78 5.93
C CYS A 182 17.19 6.01 5.59
N LEU A 183 16.00 5.79 5.00
CA LEU A 183 15.07 6.88 4.71
C LEU A 183 14.52 7.51 5.99
N ALA A 184 14.24 6.73 7.03
CA ALA A 184 13.79 7.25 8.32
C ALA A 184 14.87 8.10 9.04
N GLU A 185 16.16 7.85 8.78
CA GLU A 185 17.26 8.67 9.31
C GLU A 185 17.45 9.99 8.54
N VAL A 186 17.19 9.98 7.23
CA VAL A 186 17.52 11.08 6.32
C VAL A 186 16.32 11.99 6.04
N ASP A 187 15.11 11.44 6.02
CA ASP A 187 13.88 12.14 5.66
C ASP A 187 12.96 12.24 6.88
N GLU A 188 12.74 13.47 7.37
CA GLU A 188 11.87 13.75 8.53
C GLU A 188 10.39 13.35 8.27
N GLU A 189 10.01 13.14 7.01
CA GLU A 189 8.67 12.70 6.64
C GLU A 189 8.47 11.19 6.83
N VAL A 190 9.53 10.39 6.71
CA VAL A 190 9.50 8.94 6.93
C VAL A 190 9.83 8.66 8.38
N SER A 191 8.92 8.02 9.11
CA SER A 191 9.18 7.74 10.52
C SER A 191 8.47 6.50 11.03
N GLU A 192 8.91 6.05 12.20
CA GLU A 192 8.36 4.90 12.90
C GLU A 192 6.87 5.10 13.26
N PRO A 193 6.08 4.01 13.30
CA PRO A 193 6.48 2.60 13.18
C PRO A 193 6.71 2.16 11.73
N LEU A 194 7.81 1.45 11.48
CA LEU A 194 8.05 0.78 10.20
C LEU A 194 7.36 -0.58 10.22
N ALA A 195 6.43 -0.81 9.29
CA ALA A 195 5.70 -2.05 9.15
C ALA A 195 6.24 -2.87 7.98
N PHE A 196 6.50 -4.15 8.22
CA PHE A 196 6.97 -5.08 7.19
C PHE A 196 6.12 -6.35 7.19
N ALA A 197 5.83 -6.87 6.00
CA ALA A 197 5.17 -8.16 5.87
C ALA A 197 5.62 -8.90 4.62
N TYR A 198 5.37 -10.21 4.64
CA TYR A 198 5.52 -11.06 3.48
C TYR A 198 4.24 -11.83 3.20
N VAL A 199 3.96 -12.03 1.92
CA VAL A 199 2.88 -12.89 1.44
C VAL A 199 3.50 -14.02 0.67
N THR A 200 3.35 -15.25 1.16
CA THR A 200 3.83 -16.46 0.50
C THR A 200 2.67 -17.42 0.24
N ARG A 201 2.96 -18.60 -0.30
CA ARG A 201 1.96 -19.67 -0.45
C ARG A 201 1.41 -20.18 0.88
N GLU A 202 2.18 -20.05 1.95
CA GLU A 202 1.75 -20.40 3.31
C GLU A 202 0.81 -19.36 3.91
N GLY A 203 0.81 -18.15 3.34
CA GLY A 203 -0.05 -17.04 3.70
C GLY A 203 0.72 -15.77 4.05
N PHE A 204 -0.02 -14.81 4.60
CA PHE A 204 0.46 -13.53 5.10
C PHE A 204 1.14 -13.72 6.45
N LYS A 205 2.31 -13.10 6.61
CA LYS A 205 3.02 -13.03 7.89
C LYS A 205 3.59 -11.62 8.06
N GLN A 206 3.22 -10.99 9.18
CA GLN A 206 3.75 -9.69 9.60
C GLN A 206 4.99 -9.90 10.46
N LEU A 207 5.99 -9.03 10.31
CA LEU A 207 7.26 -9.07 11.03
C LEU A 207 7.29 -8.09 12.20
#